data_AF-A0A2P4YVJ9-F1
#
_entry.id   AF-A0A2P4YVJ9-F1
#
_cell.length_a   1.000
_cell.length_b   1.000
_cell.length_c   1.000
_cell.angle_alpha   90.00
_cell.angle_beta   90.00
_cell.angle_gamma   90.00
#
_symmetry.space_group_name_H-M   'P 1'
#
loop_
_entity.id
_entity.type
_entity.pdbx_description
1 polymer ?
#
loop_
_entity_poly.entity_id
_entity_poly.type
_entity_poly.pdbx_seq_one_letter_code
_entity_poly.pdbx_strand_id
1 'polypeptide(L)'
;MNLYMSPTQPTNQTQFVPLTSDNWHATLAKAKTNYSKQKTFDGPLVVHLPMYASKEVKQSIRRATPALIEKSAAAIYSYLTEHGFIQAHQPEGTEATLPDNATCRQTEHLDAIRSTTKEKCPE
;
A
#
# COMPACT_ATOMS: atom_id res chain seq x y z
N MET A 1 23.05 8.44 -3.04
CA MET A 1 21.99 8.03 -4.00
C MET A 1 22.64 7.11 -4.98
N ASN A 2 22.15 5.88 -5.13
CA ASN A 2 22.84 4.85 -5.91
C ASN A 2 22.02 4.54 -7.17
N LEU A 3 22.66 4.74 -8.32
CA LEU A 3 22.12 4.35 -9.62
C LEU A 3 22.65 2.97 -9.97
N TYR A 4 21.84 2.18 -10.65
CA TYR A 4 22.19 0.85 -11.09
C TYR A 4 21.85 0.70 -12.56
N MET A 5 22.48 -0.27 -13.22
CA MET A 5 22.19 -0.60 -14.61
C MET A 5 22.36 -2.08 -14.86
N SER A 6 21.54 -2.59 -15.79
CA SER A 6 21.79 -3.90 -16.37
C SER A 6 22.56 -3.78 -17.68
N PRO A 7 23.66 -4.54 -17.86
CA PRO A 7 24.35 -4.66 -19.14
C PRO A 7 23.70 -5.66 -20.10
N THR A 8 22.66 -6.41 -19.70
CA THR A 8 22.05 -7.49 -20.50
C THR A 8 20.52 -7.44 -20.45
N GLN A 9 19.84 -7.86 -21.52
CA GLN A 9 18.38 -8.03 -21.52
C GLN A 9 18.02 -9.47 -21.88
N PRO A 10 16.98 -10.07 -21.26
CA PRO A 10 16.20 -9.56 -20.13
C PRO A 10 16.95 -9.72 -18.79
N THR A 11 16.68 -8.86 -17.81
CA THR A 11 17.41 -8.89 -16.52
C THR A 11 16.55 -9.03 -15.28
N ASN A 12 16.97 -9.95 -14.42
CA ASN A 12 16.58 -10.01 -13.01
C ASN A 12 17.35 -8.96 -12.20
N GLN A 13 16.75 -8.48 -11.13
CA GLN A 13 17.32 -7.44 -10.25
C GLN A 13 18.70 -7.81 -9.69
N THR A 14 19.01 -9.11 -9.56
CA THR A 14 20.31 -9.63 -9.11
C THR A 14 21.47 -9.33 -10.06
N GLN A 15 21.19 -8.98 -11.32
CA GLN A 15 22.21 -8.69 -12.33
C GLN A 15 22.48 -7.18 -12.48
N PHE A 16 21.87 -6.35 -11.63
CA PHE A 16 22.13 -4.92 -11.62
C PHE A 16 23.50 -4.60 -11.03
N VAL A 17 24.26 -3.81 -11.78
CA VAL A 17 25.58 -3.34 -11.37
C VAL A 17 25.44 -1.88 -10.90
N PRO A 18 26.00 -1.49 -9.74
CA PRO A 18 26.00 -0.10 -9.31
C PRO A 18 26.81 0.75 -10.29
N LEU A 19 26.22 1.85 -10.75
CA LEU A 19 26.87 2.83 -11.60
C LEU A 19 27.67 3.81 -10.75
N THR A 20 28.95 3.99 -11.09
CA THR A 20 29.86 4.99 -10.56
C THR A 20 30.43 5.84 -11.70
N SER A 21 31.08 6.95 -11.38
CA SER A 21 31.80 7.80 -12.36
C SER A 21 32.81 7.01 -13.19
N ASP A 22 33.39 5.97 -12.59
CA ASP A 22 34.52 5.27 -13.19
C ASP A 22 34.06 4.11 -14.09
N ASN A 23 32.87 3.57 -13.85
CA ASN A 23 32.39 2.37 -14.52
C ASN A 23 31.25 2.61 -15.53
N TRP A 24 30.63 3.80 -15.56
CA TRP A 24 29.41 4.01 -16.35
C TRP A 24 29.64 3.84 -17.85
N HIS A 25 30.74 4.40 -18.38
CA HIS A 25 31.10 4.26 -19.80
C HIS A 25 31.32 2.80 -20.19
N ALA A 26 32.07 2.05 -19.38
CA ALA A 26 32.37 0.65 -19.64
C ALA A 26 31.10 -0.21 -19.59
N THR A 27 30.20 0.08 -18.65
CA THR A 27 28.94 -0.66 -18.49
C THR A 27 27.99 -0.35 -19.65
N LEU A 28 27.92 0.92 -20.10
CA LEU A 28 27.12 1.31 -21.26
C LEU A 28 27.64 0.70 -22.55
N ALA A 29 28.97 0.65 -22.74
CA ALA A 29 29.60 -0.01 -23.88
C ALA A 29 29.21 -1.50 -23.92
N LYS A 30 29.26 -2.20 -22.77
CA LYS A 30 28.81 -3.60 -22.67
C LYS A 30 27.33 -3.76 -23.04
N ALA A 31 26.45 -2.89 -22.55
CA ALA A 31 25.04 -2.91 -22.89
C ALA A 31 24.83 -2.75 -24.42
N LYS A 32 25.53 -1.81 -25.04
CA LYS A 32 25.49 -1.59 -26.49
C LYS A 32 26.01 -2.80 -27.28
N THR A 33 27.12 -3.40 -26.86
CA THR A 33 27.64 -4.62 -27.49
C THR A 33 26.67 -5.77 -27.38
N ASN A 34 26.06 -5.98 -26.21
CA ASN A 34 25.09 -7.05 -26.00
C ASN A 34 23.83 -6.84 -26.83
N TYR A 35 23.37 -5.60 -26.94
CA TYR A 35 22.26 -5.22 -27.81
C TYR A 35 22.57 -5.53 -29.29
N SER A 36 23.74 -5.13 -29.78
CA SER A 36 24.14 -5.39 -31.18
C SER A 36 24.26 -6.88 -31.53
N LYS A 37 24.38 -7.76 -30.51
CA LYS A 37 24.41 -9.22 -30.70
C LYS A 37 23.01 -9.82 -30.78
N GLN A 38 21.96 -9.11 -30.36
CA GLN A 38 20.60 -9.60 -30.45
C GLN A 38 20.13 -9.47 -31.91
N LYS A 39 20.02 -10.60 -32.61
CA LYS A 39 19.58 -10.67 -34.01
C LYS A 39 18.07 -10.48 -34.19
N THR A 40 17.30 -10.58 -33.11
CA THR A 40 15.84 -10.75 -33.16
C THR A 40 15.06 -9.48 -32.81
N PHE A 41 15.73 -8.39 -32.45
CA PHE A 41 15.08 -7.16 -31.98
C PHE A 41 15.62 -5.96 -32.77
N ASP A 42 14.73 -5.31 -33.53
CA ASP A 42 15.05 -4.19 -34.44
C ASP A 42 14.61 -2.83 -33.85
N GLY A 43 14.62 -2.72 -32.52
CA GLY A 43 14.20 -1.51 -31.81
C GLY A 43 15.34 -0.50 -31.58
N PRO A 44 15.08 0.56 -30.82
CA PRO A 44 16.13 1.37 -30.20
C PRO A 44 16.74 0.63 -29.00
N LEU A 45 18.01 0.91 -28.69
CA LEU A 45 18.63 0.49 -27.44
C LEU A 45 17.96 1.20 -26.27
N VAL A 46 17.26 0.45 -25.42
CA VAL A 46 16.64 0.96 -24.18
C VAL A 46 17.44 0.47 -22.98
N VAL A 47 17.87 1.40 -22.12
CA VAL A 47 18.61 1.10 -20.89
C VAL A 47 17.76 1.52 -19.69
N HIS A 48 17.51 0.58 -18.77
CA HIS A 48 16.81 0.86 -17.52
C HIS A 48 17.83 1.22 -16.43
N LEU A 49 17.66 2.41 -15.82
CA LEU A 49 18.48 2.88 -14.70
C LEU A 49 17.65 2.95 -13.42
N PRO A 50 17.49 1.83 -12.68
CA PRO A 50 16.85 1.86 -11.38
C PRO A 50 17.69 2.66 -10.38
N MET A 51 16.99 3.43 -9.55
CA MET A 51 17.58 4.28 -8.53
C MET A 51 17.00 3.93 -7.17
N TYR A 52 17.87 3.73 -6.18
CA TYR A 52 17.47 3.56 -4.80
C TYR A 52 17.87 4.81 -4.00
N ALA A 53 16.85 5.51 -3.50
CA ALA A 53 17.02 6.51 -2.47
C ALA A 53 17.00 5.81 -1.12
N SER A 54 17.93 6.17 -0.22
CA SER A 54 17.85 5.75 1.17
C SER A 54 16.55 6.29 1.75
N LYS A 55 15.63 5.40 2.13
CA LYS A 55 14.56 5.81 3.04
C LYS A 55 15.22 6.00 4.39
N GLU A 56 15.31 7.24 4.85
CA GLU A 56 15.42 7.48 6.27
C GLU A 56 14.27 6.72 6.93
N VAL A 57 14.61 5.67 7.68
CA VAL A 57 13.63 4.88 8.42
C VAL A 57 13.12 5.78 9.52
N LYS A 58 12.03 6.50 9.27
CA LYS A 58 11.20 7.02 10.37
C LYS A 58 10.83 5.80 11.21
N GLN A 59 11.39 5.72 12.41
CA GLN A 59 11.40 4.56 13.31
C GLN A 59 10.03 4.05 13.80
N SER A 60 8.90 4.36 13.15
CA SER A 60 7.60 4.22 13.80
C SER A 60 6.47 3.69 12.92
N ILE A 61 6.74 2.68 12.09
CA ILE A 61 5.70 1.66 11.83
C ILE A 61 6.32 0.31 12.19
N ARG A 62 6.56 0.12 13.50
CA ARG A 62 6.82 -1.22 14.01
C ARG A 62 5.53 -2.00 13.83
N ARG A 63 5.57 -3.11 13.09
CA ARG A 63 4.45 -4.07 13.09
C ARG A 63 4.21 -4.46 14.55
N ALA A 64 2.96 -4.33 15.02
CA ALA A 64 2.61 -4.75 16.36
C ALA A 64 2.92 -6.25 16.50
N THR A 65 3.79 -6.59 17.46
CA THR A 65 4.09 -8.00 17.77
C THR A 65 2.84 -8.65 18.36
N PRO A 66 2.55 -9.93 18.07
CA PRO A 66 1.38 -10.63 18.61
C PRO A 66 1.19 -10.46 20.13
N ALA A 67 2.28 -10.54 20.90
CA ALA A 67 2.25 -10.33 22.35
C ALA A 67 1.79 -8.92 22.78
N LEU A 68 2.13 -7.89 21.98
CA LEU A 68 1.69 -6.51 22.25
C LEU A 68 0.20 -6.33 21.90
N ILE A 69 -0.27 -7.01 20.85
CA ILE A 69 -1.69 -7.01 20.46
C ILE A 69 -2.51 -7.67 21.56
N GLU A 70 -2.09 -8.84 22.04
CA GLU A 70 -2.77 -9.59 23.11
C GLU A 70 -2.81 -8.78 24.42
N LYS A 71 -1.68 -8.19 24.82
CA LYS A 71 -1.62 -7.30 25.99
C LYS A 71 -2.56 -6.10 25.85
N SER A 72 -2.63 -5.50 24.67
CA SER A 72 -3.50 -4.34 24.42
C SER A 72 -4.98 -4.73 24.43
N ALA A 73 -5.33 -5.88 23.86
CA ALA A 73 -6.68 -6.42 23.92
C ALA A 73 -7.12 -6.69 25.36
N ALA A 74 -6.29 -7.35 26.16
CA ALA A 74 -6.58 -7.60 27.57
C ALA A 74 -6.80 -6.30 28.37
N ALA A 75 -5.99 -5.26 28.12
CA ALA A 75 -6.16 -3.95 28.75
C ALA A 75 -7.49 -3.27 28.37
N ILE A 76 -7.89 -3.36 27.11
CA ILE A 76 -9.18 -2.84 26.64
C ILE A 76 -10.33 -3.59 27.31
N TYR A 77 -10.27 -4.92 27.39
CA TYR A 77 -11.29 -5.73 28.05
C TYR A 77 -11.41 -5.43 29.54
N SER A 78 -10.30 -5.27 30.26
CA SER A 78 -10.30 -4.88 31.68
C SER A 78 -11.01 -3.53 31.87
N TYR A 79 -10.64 -2.53 31.07
CA TYR A 79 -11.24 -1.21 31.12
C TYR A 79 -12.74 -1.23 30.84
N LEU A 80 -13.17 -1.97 29.82
CA LEU A 80 -14.60 -2.10 29.48
C LEU A 80 -15.40 -2.84 30.55
N THR A 81 -14.77 -3.80 31.23
CA THR A 81 -15.39 -4.56 32.32
C THR A 81 -15.54 -3.69 33.57
N GLU A 82 -14.56 -2.84 33.86
CA GLU A 82 -14.56 -1.92 35.00
C GLU A 82 -15.50 -0.72 34.80
N HIS A 83 -15.64 -0.22 33.57
CA HIS A 83 -16.40 1.01 33.29
C HIS A 83 -17.76 0.81 32.62
N GLY A 84 -18.12 -0.43 32.27
CA GLY A 84 -19.40 -0.75 31.64
C GLY A 84 -19.48 -0.31 30.18
N PHE A 85 -20.04 -1.16 29.34
CA PHE A 85 -20.28 -0.86 27.93
C PHE A 85 -21.52 0.04 27.83
N ILE A 86 -21.36 1.34 27.57
CA ILE A 86 -22.50 2.15 27.09
C ILE A 86 -22.72 1.74 25.64
N GLN A 87 -23.49 0.68 25.44
CA GLN A 87 -24.06 0.38 24.13
C GLN A 87 -25.01 1.53 23.82
N ALA A 88 -24.62 2.42 22.92
CA ALA A 88 -25.55 3.36 22.30
C ALA A 88 -26.48 2.54 21.38
N HIS A 89 -27.41 1.80 21.97
CA HIS A 89 -28.53 1.23 21.25
C HIS A 89 -29.39 2.41 20.79
N GLN A 90 -29.32 2.74 19.51
CA GLN A 90 -30.38 3.53 18.90
C GLN A 90 -31.65 2.68 19.00
N PRO A 91 -32.73 3.16 19.65
CA PRO A 91 -33.94 2.38 19.81
C PRO A 91 -34.56 2.14 18.43
N GLU A 92 -34.96 0.89 18.22
CA GLU A 92 -35.57 0.41 16.99
C GLU A 92 -36.81 1.23 16.66
N GLY A 93 -36.81 1.90 15.50
CA GLY A 93 -37.89 2.80 15.07
C GLY A 93 -37.55 4.30 15.05
N THR A 94 -36.34 4.72 15.42
CA THR A 94 -35.94 6.14 15.27
C THR A 94 -35.46 6.42 13.86
N GLU A 95 -36.24 7.20 13.09
CA GLU A 95 -35.90 7.58 11.72
C GLU A 95 -34.60 8.41 11.69
N ALA A 96 -33.61 7.94 10.93
CA ALA A 96 -32.32 8.60 10.79
C ALA A 96 -32.52 9.99 10.18
N THR A 97 -32.39 11.04 10.99
CA THR A 97 -32.50 12.42 10.51
C THR A 97 -31.14 12.87 9.97
N LEU A 98 -31.11 13.27 8.70
CA LEU A 98 -29.92 13.79 8.05
C LEU A 98 -29.60 15.18 8.60
N PRO A 99 -28.41 15.43 9.17
CA PRO A 99 -28.03 16.79 9.53
C PRO A 99 -27.71 17.62 8.28
N ASP A 100 -28.08 18.91 8.27
CA ASP A 100 -27.97 19.82 7.11
C ASP A 100 -26.55 20.01 6.54
N ASN A 101 -25.52 19.53 7.25
CA ASN A 101 -24.11 19.57 6.84
C ASN A 101 -23.57 18.22 6.35
N ALA A 102 -24.43 17.22 6.13
CA ALA A 102 -24.00 15.93 5.62
C ALA A 102 -23.33 16.07 4.24
N THR A 103 -22.13 15.53 4.12
CA THR A 103 -21.40 15.48 2.84
C THR A 103 -21.93 14.33 1.98
N CYS A 104 -21.86 14.43 0.64
CA CYS A 104 -22.45 13.43 -0.28
C CYS A 104 -22.12 11.97 0.05
N ARG A 105 -20.90 11.69 0.53
CA ARG A 105 -20.49 10.33 0.94
C ARG A 105 -21.24 9.80 2.16
N GLN A 106 -21.67 10.68 3.06
CA GLN A 106 -22.47 10.33 4.22
C GLN A 106 -23.93 10.08 3.82
N THR A 107 -24.45 10.82 2.84
CA THR A 107 -25.78 10.59 2.25
C THR A 107 -25.85 9.22 1.57
N GLU A 108 -24.87 8.89 0.73
CA GLU A 108 -24.77 7.59 0.06
C GLU A 108 -24.71 6.42 1.06
N HIS A 109 -24.03 6.61 2.19
CA HIS A 109 -23.96 5.61 3.24
C HIS A 109 -25.30 5.41 3.96
N LEU A 110 -26.04 6.49 4.22
CA LEU A 110 -27.37 6.41 4.84
C LEU A 110 -28.41 5.78 3.90
N ASP A 111 -28.34 6.07 2.60
CA ASP A 111 -29.19 5.43 1.59
C ASP A 111 -28.90 3.93 1.48
N ALA A 112 -27.63 3.53 1.56
CA ALA A 112 -27.24 2.13 1.63
C ALA A 112 -27.81 1.44 2.88
N ILE A 113 -27.73 2.08 4.05
CA ILE A 113 -28.30 1.55 5.30
C ILE A 113 -29.83 1.42 5.16
N ARG A 114 -30.54 2.44 4.66
CA ARG A 114 -32.00 2.43 4.48
C ARG A 114 -32.45 1.37 3.47
N SER A 115 -31.64 1.09 2.45
CA SER A 115 -31.89 0.01 1.49
C SER A 115 -31.77 -1.37 2.14
N THR A 116 -30.77 -1.58 3.00
CA THR A 116 -30.60 -2.87 3.71
C THR A 116 -31.71 -3.14 4.73
N THR A 117 -32.37 -2.11 5.26
CA THR A 117 -33.51 -2.28 6.17
C THR A 117 -34.79 -2.73 5.44
N LYS A 118 -34.89 -2.47 4.12
CA LYS A 118 -36.05 -2.89 3.31
C LYS A 118 -35.94 -4.32 2.76
N GLU A 119 -34.79 -4.95 2.90
CA GLU A 119 -34.54 -6.32 2.43
C GLU A 119 -34.66 -7.35 3.57
N LYS A 120 -35.74 -7.24 4.36
CA LYS A 120 -36.18 -8.32 5.24
C LYS A 120 -37.71 -8.33 5.39
N CYS A 121 -38.39 -8.65 4.30
CA CYS A 121 -39.69 -9.30 4.34
C CYS A 121 -39.58 -10.63 3.61
N PRO A 122 -39.78 -11.76 4.32
CA PRO A 122 -40.67 -12.79 3.82
C PRO A 122 -41.86 -12.96 4.76
N GLU A 123 -43.04 -13.00 4.14
CA GLU A 123 -44.41 -13.31 4.62
C GLU A 123 -44.82 -13.01 6.07
#